data_AF-A0A8T5U9A0-F1
#
_entry.id   AF-A0A8T5U9A0-F1
#
_cell.length_a   1.000
_cell.length_b   1.000
_cell.length_c   1.000
_cell.angle_alpha   90.00
_cell.angle_beta   90.00
_cell.angle_gamma   90.00
#
_symmetry.space_group_name_H-M   'P 1'
#
loop_
_entity.id
_entity.type
_entity.pdbx_description
1 polymer ?
#
loop_
_entity_poly.entity_id
_entity_poly.type
_entity_poly.pdbx_seq_one_letter_code
_entity_poly.pdbx_strand_id
1 'polypeptide(L)'
;MNPEKPQKIDGRFLLDLRAKINDLEQQFKQKEQKLVSLSKELSENKENLAASEKRLDETTQDLNSTKAELTPVSEEKNKISTELDSLKNDKSELEMKYNEAKEKLKELEPKVSSLKEEYDQKERELESVKKDLQQTISDKYIEIESLKDELTGQLDRKENEIITAKNEIESKNKEIEAVKLKLTSLEDFIEESKGAPQVIEKIRETMAHKGFLSDKELEDILANNLD
;
A
#
# COMPACT_ATOMS: atom_id res chain seq x y z
N MET A 1 85.66 34.37 135.68
CA MET A 1 85.12 33.05 136.08
C MET A 1 85.46 32.10 134.94
N ASN A 2 86.63 31.48 135.01
CA ASN A 2 86.85 30.14 135.59
C ASN A 2 85.99 29.09 134.84
N PRO A 3 86.62 28.20 134.05
CA PRO A 3 85.89 27.21 133.26
C PRO A 3 85.45 26.03 134.16
N GLU A 4 84.47 25.29 133.65
CA GLU A 4 84.08 23.93 134.05
C GLU A 4 83.18 23.72 135.27
N LYS A 5 81.93 23.34 134.98
CA LYS A 5 81.48 22.00 135.39
C LYS A 5 81.13 21.23 134.12
N PRO A 6 81.81 20.13 133.79
CA PRO A 6 81.34 19.25 132.74
C PRO A 6 80.01 18.66 133.22
N GLN A 7 78.90 18.98 132.55
CA GLN A 7 77.67 18.21 132.73
C GLN A 7 78.03 16.76 132.37
N LYS A 8 78.05 15.86 133.35
CA LYS A 8 78.18 14.41 133.13
C LYS A 8 76.91 13.95 132.43
N ILE A 9 76.91 14.04 131.12
CA ILE A 9 75.89 13.42 130.29
C ILE A 9 76.14 11.91 130.40
N ASP A 10 75.15 11.18 130.89
CA ASP A 10 75.23 9.72 131.02
C ASP A 10 75.42 9.11 129.63
N GLY A 11 76.49 8.33 129.44
CA GLY A 11 76.86 7.73 128.16
C GLY A 11 75.75 6.85 127.58
N ARG A 12 74.86 6.32 128.44
CA ARG A 12 73.68 5.53 128.06
C ARG A 12 72.59 6.37 127.39
N PHE A 13 72.33 7.57 127.91
CA PHE A 13 71.38 8.52 127.33
C PHE A 13 71.86 9.07 125.98
N LEU A 14 73.16 9.34 125.86
CA LEU A 14 73.78 9.71 124.57
C LEU A 14 73.71 8.57 123.54
N LEU A 15 73.79 7.31 123.99
CA LEU A 15 73.66 6.14 123.12
C LEU A 15 72.24 5.97 122.58
N ASP A 16 71.22 6.14 123.43
CA ASP A 16 69.80 6.07 123.03
C ASP A 16 69.42 7.20 122.07
N LEU A 17 69.89 8.43 122.34
CA LEU A 17 69.73 9.55 121.40
C LEU A 17 70.42 9.27 120.08
N ARG A 18 71.64 8.72 120.09
CA ARG A 18 72.36 8.32 118.86
C ARG A 18 71.60 7.24 118.09
N ALA A 19 71.03 6.25 118.78
CA ALA A 19 70.24 5.20 118.15
C ALA A 19 68.97 5.77 117.50
N LYS A 20 68.27 6.69 118.19
CA LYS A 20 67.08 7.34 117.66
C LYS A 20 67.37 8.30 116.51
N ILE A 21 68.50 9.02 116.56
CA ILE A 21 68.99 9.85 115.44
C ILE A 21 69.27 8.95 114.24
N ASN A 22 69.95 7.82 114.42
CA ASN A 22 70.29 6.90 113.35
C ASN A 22 69.04 6.24 112.72
N ASP A 23 68.05 5.86 113.53
CA ASP A 23 66.75 5.36 113.05
C ASP A 23 65.98 6.44 112.27
N LEU A 24 65.95 7.68 112.77
CA LEU A 24 65.35 8.81 112.07
C LEU A 24 66.07 9.13 110.76
N GLU A 25 67.41 9.06 110.73
CA GLU A 25 68.22 9.22 109.51
C GLU A 25 67.90 8.12 108.49
N GLN A 26 67.76 6.86 108.94
CA GLN A 26 67.39 5.75 108.08
C GLN A 26 65.97 5.91 107.53
N GLN A 27 65.00 6.28 108.35
CA GLN A 27 63.63 6.58 107.93
C GLN A 27 63.56 7.77 106.97
N PHE A 28 64.35 8.83 107.23
CA PHE A 28 64.45 9.99 106.35
C PHE A 28 64.97 9.57 104.98
N LYS A 29 66.07 8.81 104.93
CA LYS A 29 66.64 8.27 103.70
C LYS A 29 65.65 7.39 102.93
N GLN A 30 64.87 6.55 103.61
CA GLN A 30 63.83 5.74 102.98
C GLN A 30 62.68 6.58 102.41
N LYS A 31 62.22 7.61 103.14
CA LYS A 31 61.20 8.53 102.65
C LYS A 31 61.69 9.36 101.47
N GLU A 32 62.95 9.79 101.49
CA GLU A 32 63.59 10.51 100.39
C GLU A 32 63.67 9.64 99.14
N GLN A 33 64.06 8.37 99.27
CA GLN A 33 64.03 7.41 98.16
C GLN A 33 62.62 7.18 97.60
N LYS A 34 61.60 7.04 98.46
CA LYS A 34 60.19 6.92 98.03
C LYS A 34 59.68 8.19 97.36
N LEU A 35 60.09 9.37 97.83
CA LEU A 35 59.72 10.64 97.20
C LEU A 35 60.29 10.72 95.78
N VAL A 36 61.55 10.33 95.59
CA VAL A 36 62.20 10.27 94.28
C VAL A 36 61.49 9.28 93.36
N SER A 37 61.12 8.08 93.84
CA SER A 37 60.42 7.08 93.01
C SER A 37 59.02 7.55 92.61
N LEU A 38 58.23 8.08 93.56
CA LEU A 38 56.90 8.63 93.28
C LEU A 38 56.97 9.83 92.33
N SER A 39 57.98 10.68 92.46
CA SER A 39 58.21 11.81 91.55
C SER A 39 58.47 11.32 90.12
N LYS A 40 59.25 10.24 89.97
CA LYS A 40 59.51 9.61 88.68
C LYS A 40 58.23 9.01 88.07
N GLU A 41 57.48 8.23 88.84
CA GLU A 41 56.20 7.64 88.41
C GLU A 41 55.18 8.72 88.02
N LEU A 42 55.10 9.82 88.77
CA LEU A 42 54.23 10.95 88.44
C LEU A 42 54.63 11.60 87.11
N SER A 43 55.92 11.74 86.83
CA SER A 43 56.42 12.26 85.56
C SER A 43 56.05 11.33 84.40
N GLU A 44 56.32 10.03 84.54
CA GLU A 44 55.99 9.00 83.53
C GLU A 44 54.47 8.96 83.26
N ASN A 45 53.64 9.06 84.31
CA ASN A 45 52.18 9.11 84.16
C ASN A 45 51.69 10.38 83.45
N LYS A 46 52.30 11.54 83.71
CA LYS A 46 51.96 12.78 82.99
C LYS A 46 52.29 12.69 81.50
N GLU A 47 53.42 12.08 81.16
CA GLU A 47 53.81 11.84 79.76
C GLU A 47 52.83 10.87 79.07
N ASN A 48 52.48 9.78 79.75
CA ASN A 48 51.51 8.81 79.23
C ASN A 48 50.10 9.39 79.05
N LEU A 49 49.66 10.25 79.98
CA LEU A 49 48.39 10.95 79.88
C LEU A 49 48.37 11.89 78.66
N ALA A 50 49.41 12.72 78.50
CA ALA A 50 49.53 13.62 77.36
C ALA A 50 49.57 12.86 76.02
N ALA A 51 50.26 11.71 75.96
CA ALA A 51 50.26 10.85 74.78
C ALA A 51 48.88 10.25 74.50
N SER A 52 48.12 9.90 75.53
CA SER A 52 46.75 9.36 75.41
C SER A 52 45.75 10.43 74.95
N GLU A 53 45.86 11.65 75.48
CA GLU A 53 45.05 12.80 75.05
C GLU A 53 45.29 13.10 73.57
N LYS A 54 46.55 13.14 73.14
CA LYS A 54 46.89 13.34 71.73
C LYS A 54 46.29 12.27 70.81
N ARG A 55 46.36 11.00 71.21
CA ARG A 55 45.76 9.88 70.46
C ARG A 55 44.24 9.96 70.39
N LEU A 56 43.59 10.42 71.46
CA LEU A 56 42.14 10.61 71.51
C LEU A 56 41.72 11.72 70.53
N ASP A 57 42.47 12.82 70.49
CA ASP A 57 42.21 13.93 69.56
C ASP A 57 42.38 13.49 68.10
N GLU A 58 43.47 12.78 67.78
CA GLU A 58 43.70 12.20 66.44
C GLU A 58 42.55 11.26 66.04
N THR A 59 42.16 10.34 66.93
CA THR A 59 41.05 9.39 66.67
C THR A 59 39.71 10.12 66.48
N THR A 60 39.49 11.21 67.22
CA THR A 60 38.27 12.02 67.11
C THR A 60 38.23 12.76 65.77
N GLN A 61 39.36 13.27 65.29
CA GLN A 61 39.46 13.86 63.95
C GLN A 61 39.19 12.83 62.85
N ASP A 62 39.81 11.65 62.93
CA ASP A 62 39.61 10.57 61.96
C ASP A 62 38.15 10.10 61.89
N LEU A 63 37.49 9.97 63.05
CA LEU A 63 36.07 9.62 63.13
C LEU A 63 35.19 10.67 62.44
N ASN A 64 35.46 11.95 62.68
CA ASN A 64 34.72 13.04 62.06
C ASN A 64 34.93 13.09 60.54
N SER A 65 36.17 12.86 60.06
CA SER A 65 36.48 12.78 58.63
C SER A 65 35.72 11.63 57.97
N THR A 66 35.77 10.43 58.57
CA THR A 66 35.07 9.24 58.08
C THR A 66 33.55 9.46 58.02
N LYS A 67 32.98 10.13 59.02
CA LYS A 67 31.55 10.45 59.05
C LYS A 67 31.17 11.46 57.96
N ALA A 68 32.04 12.44 57.69
CA ALA A 68 31.85 13.39 56.60
C ALA A 68 31.90 12.70 55.23
N GLU A 69 32.79 11.73 55.03
CA GLU A 69 32.89 10.94 53.79
C GLU A 69 31.72 9.95 53.59
N LEU A 70 31.15 9.41 54.67
CA LEU A 70 30.03 8.47 54.59
C LEU A 70 28.74 9.12 54.07
N THR A 71 28.55 10.41 54.35
CA THR A 71 27.34 11.16 53.96
C THR A 71 27.14 11.23 52.44
N PRO A 72 28.11 11.72 51.64
CA PRO A 72 27.95 11.76 50.17
C PRO A 72 27.82 10.37 49.55
N VAL A 73 28.51 9.35 50.10
CA VAL A 73 28.36 7.96 49.64
C VAL A 73 26.92 7.46 49.84
N SER A 74 26.30 7.79 50.98
CA SER A 74 24.90 7.43 51.22
C SER A 74 23.94 8.15 50.29
N GLU A 75 24.21 9.42 49.97
CA GLU A 75 23.40 10.18 49.01
C GLU A 75 23.54 9.64 47.59
N GLU A 76 24.76 9.32 47.17
CA GLU A 76 25.05 8.70 45.87
C GLU A 76 24.37 7.35 45.73
N LYS A 77 24.43 6.50 46.77
CA LYS A 77 23.70 5.23 46.81
C LYS A 77 22.20 5.41 46.60
N ASN A 78 21.59 6.41 47.24
CA ASN A 78 20.17 6.69 47.07
C ASN A 78 19.84 7.16 45.65
N LYS A 79 20.68 8.03 45.06
CA LYS A 79 20.53 8.46 43.66
C LYS A 79 20.60 7.28 42.69
N ILE A 80 21.60 6.43 42.83
CA ILE A 80 21.76 5.22 42.01
C ILE A 80 20.53 4.29 42.17
N SER A 81 20.01 4.13 43.39
CA SER A 81 18.80 3.32 43.60
C SER A 81 17.59 3.89 42.86
N THR A 82 17.39 5.21 42.91
CA THR A 82 16.27 5.85 42.19
C THR A 82 16.42 5.75 40.67
N GLU A 83 17.63 5.90 40.14
CA GLU A 83 17.91 5.76 38.72
C GLU A 83 17.71 4.31 38.25
N LEU A 84 18.14 3.34 39.04
CA LEU A 84 17.94 1.93 38.77
C LEU A 84 16.44 1.57 38.66
N ASP A 85 15.62 2.11 39.55
CA ASP A 85 14.18 1.85 39.52
C ASP A 85 13.50 2.54 38.33
N SER A 86 13.95 3.75 37.96
CA SER A 86 13.52 4.40 36.70
C SER A 86 13.86 3.55 35.48
N LEU A 87 15.10 3.07 35.38
CA LEU A 87 15.55 2.24 34.26
C LEU A 87 14.80 0.90 34.17
N LYS A 88 14.41 0.30 35.29
CA LYS A 88 13.56 -0.89 35.29
C LYS A 88 12.17 -0.60 34.72
N ASN A 89 11.58 0.54 35.06
CA ASN A 89 10.28 0.95 34.54
C ASN A 89 10.36 1.21 33.03
N ASP A 90 11.36 1.98 32.59
CA ASP A 90 11.58 2.27 31.16
C ASP A 90 11.79 0.98 30.35
N LYS A 91 12.56 0.03 30.91
CA LYS A 91 12.73 -1.30 30.31
C LYS A 91 11.40 -2.03 30.16
N SER A 92 10.57 -2.05 31.20
CA SER A 92 9.25 -2.71 31.16
C SER A 92 8.34 -2.09 30.11
N GLU A 93 8.32 -0.76 29.98
CA GLU A 93 7.54 -0.07 28.96
C GLU A 93 8.03 -0.40 27.54
N LEU A 94 9.34 -0.45 27.33
CA LEU A 94 9.93 -0.83 26.06
C LEU A 94 9.61 -2.28 25.69
N GLU A 95 9.64 -3.21 26.65
CA GLU A 95 9.25 -4.60 26.43
C GLU A 95 7.78 -4.73 26.03
N MET A 96 6.89 -3.95 26.65
CA MET A 96 5.47 -3.90 26.25
C MET A 96 5.31 -3.38 24.80
N LYS A 97 5.92 -2.24 24.48
CA LYS A 97 5.86 -1.66 23.12
C LYS A 97 6.44 -2.60 22.06
N TYR A 98 7.53 -3.30 22.39
CA TYR A 98 8.14 -4.30 21.52
C TYR A 98 7.18 -5.46 21.23
N ASN A 99 6.53 -5.99 22.27
CA ASN A 99 5.57 -7.09 22.11
C ASN A 99 4.33 -6.65 21.31
N GLU A 100 3.80 -5.46 21.54
CA GLU A 100 2.70 -4.91 20.74
C GLU A 100 3.06 -4.76 19.26
N ALA A 101 4.26 -4.23 18.97
CA ALA A 101 4.75 -4.09 17.60
C ALA A 101 4.93 -5.47 16.94
N LYS A 102 5.43 -6.45 17.68
CA LYS A 102 5.63 -7.82 17.22
C LYS A 102 4.31 -8.51 16.87
N GLU A 103 3.27 -8.38 17.69
CA GLU A 103 1.95 -8.94 17.39
C GLU A 103 1.30 -8.23 16.20
N LYS A 104 1.39 -6.90 16.08
CA LYS A 104 0.93 -6.17 14.89
C LYS A 104 1.61 -6.65 13.61
N LEU A 105 2.92 -6.91 13.66
CA LEU A 105 3.66 -7.43 12.51
C LEU A 105 3.12 -8.81 12.10
N LYS A 106 2.94 -9.71 13.07
CA LYS A 106 2.40 -11.05 12.87
C LYS A 106 0.98 -11.04 12.29
N GLU A 107 0.16 -10.05 12.61
CA GLU A 107 -1.17 -9.85 12.01
C GLU A 107 -1.13 -9.28 10.59
N LEU A 108 -0.14 -8.46 10.26
CA LEU A 108 -0.02 -7.80 8.96
C LEU A 108 0.61 -8.70 7.88
N GLU A 109 1.57 -9.55 8.24
CA GLU A 109 2.21 -10.50 7.32
C GLU A 109 1.21 -11.36 6.50
N PRO A 110 0.22 -12.04 7.12
CA PRO A 110 -0.74 -12.83 6.36
C PRO A 110 -1.68 -11.96 5.51
N LYS A 111 -2.05 -10.76 5.98
CA LYS A 111 -2.89 -9.82 5.21
C LYS A 111 -2.20 -9.34 3.94
N VAL A 112 -0.90 -9.04 4.02
CA VAL A 112 -0.10 -8.67 2.85
C VAL A 112 -0.03 -9.84 1.87
N SER A 113 0.16 -11.06 2.38
CA SER A 113 0.21 -12.27 1.53
C SER A 113 -1.13 -12.52 0.83
N SER A 114 -2.25 -12.42 1.55
CA SER A 114 -3.59 -12.60 0.96
C SER A 114 -3.93 -11.54 -0.08
N LEU A 115 -3.58 -10.27 0.19
CA LEU A 115 -3.79 -9.18 -0.77
C LEU A 115 -2.97 -9.39 -2.05
N LYS A 116 -1.76 -9.94 -1.93
CA LYS A 116 -0.93 -10.28 -3.09
C LYS A 116 -1.54 -11.41 -3.92
N GLU A 117 -2.05 -12.46 -3.26
CA GLU A 117 -2.74 -13.55 -3.96
C GLU A 117 -4.01 -13.08 -4.66
N GLU A 118 -4.81 -12.22 -4.01
CA GLU A 118 -6.01 -11.62 -4.61
C GLU A 118 -5.66 -10.74 -5.81
N TYR A 119 -4.59 -9.94 -5.70
CA TYR A 119 -4.09 -9.12 -6.80
C TYR A 119 -3.69 -9.98 -8.00
N ASP A 120 -2.87 -11.02 -7.78
CA ASP A 120 -2.42 -11.93 -8.83
C ASP A 120 -3.61 -12.68 -9.48
N GLN A 121 -4.65 -13.01 -8.70
CA GLN A 121 -5.87 -13.59 -9.23
C GLN A 121 -6.62 -12.59 -10.13
N LYS A 122 -6.79 -11.35 -9.67
CA LYS A 122 -7.47 -10.30 -10.45
C LYS A 122 -6.74 -9.96 -11.73
N GLU A 123 -5.40 -9.98 -11.72
CA GLU A 123 -4.58 -9.79 -12.91
C GLU A 123 -4.82 -10.91 -13.94
N ARG A 124 -4.87 -12.18 -13.48
CA ARG A 124 -5.20 -13.32 -14.35
C ARG A 124 -6.62 -13.24 -14.92
N GLU A 125 -7.59 -12.88 -14.10
CA GLU A 125 -8.99 -12.68 -14.54
C GLU A 125 -9.08 -11.58 -15.61
N LEU A 126 -8.37 -10.46 -15.41
CA LEU A 126 -8.34 -9.36 -16.37
C LEU A 126 -7.74 -9.78 -17.71
N GLU A 127 -6.61 -10.50 -17.71
CA GLU A 127 -5.97 -10.96 -18.94
C GLU A 127 -6.85 -12.01 -19.68
N SER A 128 -7.56 -12.86 -18.94
CA SER A 128 -8.55 -13.78 -19.53
C SER A 128 -9.67 -13.02 -20.23
N VAL A 129 -10.29 -12.05 -19.55
CA VAL A 129 -11.39 -11.24 -20.13
C VAL A 129 -10.90 -10.49 -21.37
N LYS A 130 -9.69 -9.94 -21.33
CA LYS A 130 -9.09 -9.24 -22.47
C LYS A 130 -8.90 -10.17 -23.67
N LYS A 131 -8.42 -11.39 -23.44
CA LYS A 131 -8.28 -12.42 -24.48
C LYS A 131 -9.64 -12.82 -25.07
N ASP A 132 -10.63 -13.06 -24.23
CA ASP A 132 -11.99 -13.43 -24.65
C ASP A 132 -12.64 -12.31 -25.48
N LEU A 133 -12.44 -11.05 -25.07
CA LEU A 133 -12.92 -9.88 -25.81
C LEU A 133 -12.23 -9.75 -27.17
N GLN A 134 -10.90 -9.92 -27.23
CA GLN A 134 -10.16 -9.91 -28.49
C GLN A 134 -10.65 -11.01 -29.45
N GLN A 135 -10.86 -12.22 -28.94
CA GLN A 135 -11.40 -13.32 -29.73
C GLN A 135 -12.80 -12.99 -30.26
N THR A 136 -13.68 -12.51 -29.38
CA THR A 136 -15.06 -12.14 -29.76
C THR A 136 -15.08 -11.05 -30.83
N ILE A 137 -14.21 -10.04 -30.72
CA ILE A 137 -14.09 -8.98 -31.72
C ILE A 137 -13.62 -9.56 -33.06
N SER A 138 -12.61 -10.45 -33.04
CA SER A 138 -12.11 -11.11 -34.25
C SER A 138 -13.20 -11.95 -34.93
N ASP A 139 -13.93 -12.75 -34.17
CA ASP A 139 -15.00 -13.61 -34.69
C ASP A 139 -16.12 -12.76 -35.30
N LYS A 140 -16.53 -11.68 -34.62
CA LYS A 140 -17.54 -10.75 -35.12
C LYS A 140 -17.09 -10.02 -36.38
N TYR A 141 -15.81 -9.67 -36.49
CA TYR A 141 -15.27 -9.06 -37.69
C TYR A 141 -15.34 -10.01 -38.89
N ILE A 142 -14.97 -11.27 -38.70
CA ILE A 142 -15.06 -12.31 -39.74
C ILE A 142 -16.53 -12.53 -40.16
N GLU A 143 -17.45 -12.61 -39.19
CA GLU A 143 -18.88 -12.77 -39.45
C GLU A 143 -19.44 -11.59 -40.26
N ILE A 144 -19.08 -10.35 -39.91
CA ILE A 144 -19.49 -9.15 -40.65
C ILE A 144 -18.97 -9.17 -42.08
N GLU A 145 -17.70 -9.52 -42.28
CA GLU A 145 -17.12 -9.54 -43.64
C GLU A 145 -17.78 -10.63 -44.49
N SER A 146 -18.05 -11.81 -43.92
CA SER A 146 -18.78 -12.88 -44.62
C SER A 146 -20.21 -12.47 -45.00
N LEU A 147 -20.94 -11.81 -44.10
CA LEU A 147 -22.29 -11.32 -44.38
C LEU A 147 -22.30 -10.23 -45.45
N LYS A 148 -21.29 -9.36 -45.45
CA LYS A 148 -21.10 -8.33 -46.45
C LYS A 148 -20.86 -8.95 -47.83
N ASP A 149 -19.96 -9.91 -47.94
CA ASP A 149 -19.69 -10.62 -49.19
C ASP A 149 -20.94 -11.34 -49.73
N GLU A 150 -21.71 -11.97 -48.83
CA GLU A 150 -22.96 -12.62 -49.19
C GLU A 150 -24.00 -11.60 -49.72
N LEU A 151 -24.19 -10.48 -49.03
CA LEU A 151 -25.11 -9.42 -49.46
C LEU A 151 -24.70 -8.82 -50.80
N THR A 152 -23.40 -8.56 -51.01
CA THR A 152 -22.88 -8.09 -52.30
C THR A 152 -23.19 -9.11 -53.40
N GLY A 153 -22.93 -10.40 -53.18
CA GLY A 153 -23.23 -11.44 -54.16
C GLY A 153 -24.74 -11.57 -54.46
N GLN A 154 -25.61 -11.37 -53.48
CA GLN A 154 -27.06 -11.33 -53.71
C GLN A 154 -27.48 -10.11 -54.54
N LEU A 155 -26.88 -8.95 -54.29
CA LEU A 155 -27.15 -7.71 -55.02
C LEU A 155 -26.76 -7.86 -56.50
N ASP A 156 -25.57 -8.40 -56.77
CA ASP A 156 -25.09 -8.67 -58.13
C ASP A 156 -26.02 -9.63 -58.89
N ARG A 157 -26.53 -10.68 -58.22
CA ARG A 157 -27.50 -11.61 -58.83
C ARG A 157 -28.80 -10.89 -59.18
N LYS A 158 -29.33 -10.10 -58.26
CA LYS A 158 -30.57 -9.33 -58.47
C LYS A 158 -30.42 -8.31 -59.59
N GLU A 159 -29.28 -7.64 -59.68
CA GLU A 159 -28.99 -6.73 -60.78
C GLU A 159 -28.98 -7.44 -62.14
N ASN A 160 -28.35 -8.63 -62.23
CA ASN A 160 -28.36 -9.44 -63.45
C ASN A 160 -29.76 -9.95 -63.82
N GLU A 161 -30.57 -10.36 -62.84
CA GLU A 161 -31.98 -10.74 -63.06
C GLU A 161 -32.78 -9.56 -63.62
N ILE A 162 -32.61 -8.35 -63.07
CA ILE A 162 -33.25 -7.13 -63.56
C ILE A 162 -32.83 -6.80 -65.00
N ILE A 163 -31.53 -6.91 -65.32
CA ILE A 163 -31.03 -6.69 -66.68
C ILE A 163 -31.67 -7.68 -67.65
N THR A 164 -31.75 -8.95 -67.27
CA THR A 164 -32.36 -10.00 -68.09
C THR A 164 -33.85 -9.72 -68.34
N ALA A 165 -34.61 -9.44 -67.29
CA ALA A 165 -36.03 -9.09 -67.39
C ALA A 165 -36.26 -7.83 -68.26
N LYS A 166 -35.38 -6.82 -68.14
CA LYS A 166 -35.45 -5.60 -68.96
C LYS A 166 -35.25 -5.90 -70.45
N ASN A 167 -34.28 -6.75 -70.78
CA ASN A 167 -34.03 -7.17 -72.16
C ASN A 167 -35.22 -7.97 -72.74
N GLU A 168 -35.82 -8.85 -71.94
CA GLU A 168 -37.02 -9.59 -72.34
C GLU A 168 -38.21 -8.67 -72.63
N ILE A 169 -38.44 -7.68 -71.76
CA ILE A 169 -39.48 -6.65 -71.96
C ILE A 169 -39.23 -5.88 -73.25
N GLU A 170 -37.98 -5.47 -73.53
CA GLU A 170 -37.65 -4.77 -74.76
C GLU A 170 -37.94 -5.62 -76.01
N SER A 171 -37.60 -6.92 -75.99
CA SER A 171 -37.92 -7.85 -77.08
C SER A 171 -39.43 -8.00 -77.28
N LYS A 172 -40.18 -8.18 -76.18
CA LYS A 172 -41.65 -8.31 -76.23
C LYS A 172 -42.31 -7.04 -76.76
N ASN A 173 -41.79 -5.86 -76.42
CA ASN A 173 -42.27 -4.60 -76.99
C ASN A 173 -42.03 -4.55 -78.51
N LYS A 174 -40.87 -4.98 -79.01
CA LYS A 174 -40.60 -5.06 -80.46
C LYS A 174 -41.56 -6.03 -81.16
N GLU A 175 -41.84 -7.19 -80.56
CA GLU A 175 -42.85 -8.13 -81.07
C GLU A 175 -44.25 -7.51 -81.12
N ILE A 176 -44.66 -6.79 -80.06
CA ILE A 176 -45.95 -6.10 -79.99
C ILE A 176 -46.07 -5.05 -81.10
N GLU A 177 -45.05 -4.22 -81.30
CA GLU A 177 -45.06 -3.21 -82.38
C GLU A 177 -45.13 -3.86 -83.77
N ALA A 178 -44.42 -4.96 -83.99
CA ALA A 178 -44.52 -5.71 -85.25
C ALA A 178 -45.91 -6.31 -85.47
N VAL A 179 -46.57 -6.81 -84.41
CA VAL A 179 -47.94 -7.32 -84.48
C VAL A 179 -48.93 -6.19 -84.75
N LYS A 180 -48.77 -5.02 -84.10
CA LYS A 180 -49.62 -3.84 -84.36
C LYS A 180 -49.55 -3.41 -85.83
N LEU A 181 -48.36 -3.32 -86.41
CA LEU A 181 -48.20 -2.97 -87.83
C LEU A 181 -48.91 -3.96 -88.76
N LYS A 182 -48.80 -5.27 -88.47
CA LYS A 182 -49.52 -6.29 -89.23
C LYS A 182 -51.03 -6.16 -89.07
N LEU A 183 -51.52 -5.83 -87.87
CA LEU A 183 -52.93 -5.63 -87.60
C LEU A 183 -53.46 -4.43 -88.43
N THR A 184 -52.77 -3.29 -88.41
CA THR A 184 -53.13 -2.12 -89.22
C THR A 184 -53.16 -2.45 -90.71
N SER A 185 -52.16 -3.16 -91.23
CA SER A 185 -52.15 -3.58 -92.64
C SER A 185 -53.32 -4.51 -93.00
N LEU A 186 -53.73 -5.39 -92.08
CA LEU A 186 -54.90 -6.24 -92.29
C LEU A 186 -56.21 -5.43 -92.21
N GLU A 187 -56.30 -4.47 -91.30
CA GLU A 187 -57.44 -3.55 -91.20
C GLU A 187 -57.60 -2.74 -92.50
N ASP A 188 -56.50 -2.17 -93.03
CA ASP A 188 -56.48 -1.46 -94.31
C ASP A 188 -56.94 -2.37 -95.47
N PHE A 189 -56.41 -3.59 -95.56
CA PHE A 189 -56.80 -4.56 -96.59
C PHE A 189 -58.29 -4.95 -96.50
N ILE A 190 -58.80 -5.13 -95.28
CA ILE A 190 -60.23 -5.42 -95.07
C ILE A 190 -61.07 -4.24 -95.56
N GLU A 191 -60.67 -3.00 -95.25
CA GLU A 191 -61.38 -1.80 -95.70
C GLU A 191 -61.43 -1.69 -97.23
N GLU A 192 -60.29 -1.86 -97.92
CA GLU A 192 -60.22 -1.89 -99.39
C GLU A 192 -61.12 -3.00 -99.98
N SER A 193 -61.15 -4.18 -99.35
CA SER A 193 -61.93 -5.31 -99.84
C SER A 193 -63.45 -5.13 -99.73
N LYS A 194 -63.95 -4.21 -98.89
CA LYS A 194 -65.39 -3.92 -98.73
C LYS A 194 -66.00 -3.22 -99.95
N GLY A 195 -65.21 -2.50 -100.75
CA GLY A 195 -65.69 -1.87 -101.98
C GLY A 195 -66.04 -2.87 -103.07
N ALA A 196 -65.33 -4.01 -103.13
CA ALA A 196 -65.52 -5.01 -104.19
C ALA A 196 -66.94 -5.62 -104.23
N PRO A 197 -67.58 -6.03 -103.11
CA PRO A 197 -68.98 -6.47 -103.11
C PRO A 197 -69.96 -5.42 -103.66
N GLN A 198 -69.78 -4.14 -103.32
CA GLN A 198 -70.67 -3.04 -103.74
C GLN A 198 -70.55 -2.77 -105.24
N VAL A 199 -69.31 -2.80 -105.77
CA VAL A 199 -69.03 -2.72 -107.22
C VAL A 199 -69.69 -3.89 -107.95
N ILE A 200 -69.51 -5.12 -107.45
CA ILE A 200 -70.09 -6.33 -108.06
C ILE A 200 -71.62 -6.27 -108.06
N GLU A 201 -72.24 -5.75 -107.00
CA GLU A 201 -73.69 -5.59 -106.90
C GLU A 201 -74.23 -4.57 -107.91
N LYS A 202 -73.62 -3.38 -108.02
CA LYS A 202 -73.99 -2.37 -109.03
C LYS A 202 -73.81 -2.86 -110.47
N ILE A 203 -72.75 -3.62 -110.73
CA ILE A 203 -72.54 -4.31 -112.02
C ILE A 203 -73.69 -5.29 -112.27
N ARG A 204 -74.06 -6.11 -111.27
CA ARG A 204 -75.15 -7.07 -111.37
C ARG A 204 -76.49 -6.39 -111.64
N GLU A 205 -76.81 -5.30 -110.94
CA GLU A 205 -78.03 -4.50 -111.17
C GLU A 205 -78.09 -3.94 -112.60
N THR A 206 -77.00 -3.35 -113.07
CA THR A 206 -76.93 -2.77 -114.42
C THR A 206 -77.08 -3.85 -115.49
N MET A 207 -76.40 -5.00 -115.33
CA MET A 207 -76.53 -6.14 -116.23
C MET A 207 -77.93 -6.77 -116.18
N ALA A 208 -78.59 -6.82 -115.01
CA ALA A 208 -79.95 -7.32 -114.88
C ALA A 208 -80.96 -6.46 -115.66
N HIS A 209 -80.73 -5.14 -115.74
CA HIS A 209 -81.59 -4.22 -116.47
C HIS A 209 -81.33 -4.19 -117.99
N LYS A 210 -80.08 -4.23 -118.44
CA LYS A 210 -79.72 -4.03 -119.86
C LYS A 210 -79.26 -5.29 -120.59
N GLY A 211 -78.86 -6.35 -119.88
CA GLY A 211 -78.28 -7.56 -120.44
C GLY A 211 -76.83 -7.41 -120.93
N PHE A 212 -76.29 -6.19 -120.94
CA PHE A 212 -74.90 -5.86 -121.24
C PHE A 212 -74.45 -4.67 -120.37
N LEU A 213 -73.14 -4.50 -120.23
CA LEU A 213 -72.53 -3.37 -119.53
C LEU A 213 -71.62 -2.64 -120.52
N SER A 214 -71.83 -1.34 -120.76
CA SER A 214 -70.94 -0.58 -121.63
C SER A 214 -69.68 -0.11 -120.89
N ASP A 215 -68.60 0.12 -121.63
CA ASP A 215 -67.31 0.55 -121.05
C ASP A 215 -67.45 1.82 -120.20
N LYS A 216 -68.27 2.77 -120.66
CA LYS A 216 -68.54 4.01 -119.91
C LYS A 216 -69.27 3.76 -118.59
N GLU A 217 -70.23 2.83 -118.57
CA GLU A 217 -70.99 2.51 -117.35
C GLU A 217 -70.14 1.72 -116.34
N LEU A 218 -69.25 0.86 -116.84
CA LEU A 218 -68.28 0.18 -115.98
C LEU A 218 -67.30 1.19 -115.37
N GLU A 219 -66.79 2.15 -116.15
CA GLU A 219 -65.94 3.23 -115.64
C GLU A 219 -66.66 4.09 -114.61
N ASP A 220 -67.92 4.48 -114.87
CA ASP A 220 -68.72 5.26 -113.93
C ASP A 220 -69.00 4.49 -112.62
N ILE A 221 -69.23 3.17 -112.68
CA ILE A 221 -69.42 2.34 -111.47
C ILE A 221 -68.12 2.22 -110.70
N LEU A 222 -66.97 2.03 -111.36
CA LEU A 222 -65.68 1.96 -110.70
C LEU A 222 -65.32 3.31 -110.05
N ALA A 223 -65.49 4.42 -110.77
CA ALA A 223 -65.16 5.76 -110.28
C ALA A 223 -65.99 6.19 -109.05
N ASN A 224 -67.22 5.69 -108.89
CA ASN A 224 -68.11 6.05 -107.79
C ASN A 224 -68.03 5.15 -106.54
N ASN A 225 -67.19 4.10 -106.53
CA ASN A 225 -67.10 3.13 -105.42
C ASN A 225 -65.65 2.84 -104.99
N LEU A 226 -64.69 3.67 -105.42
CA LEU A 226 -63.25 3.53 -105.15
C LEU A 226 -62.67 4.68 -104.30
N ASP A 227 -63.50 5.49 -103.64
CA ASP A 227 -63.10 6.47 -102.61
C ASP A 227 -63.31 5.91 -101.19
#